data_AF-A0A316ZVM5-F1
#
_entry.id   AF-A0A316ZVM5-F1
#
_cell.length_a   1.000
_cell.length_b   1.000
_cell.length_c   1.000
_cell.angle_alpha   90.00
_cell.angle_beta   90.00
_cell.angle_gamma   90.00
#
_symmetry.space_group_name_H-M   'P 1'
#
loop_
_entity.id
_entity.type
_entity.pdbx_description
1 polymer ?
#
loop_
_entity_poly.entity_id
_entity_poly.type
_entity_poly.pdbx_seq_one_letter_code
_entity_poly.pdbx_strand_id
1 'polypeptide(L)'
;MTTFTTRDATVTLRDQSDYTGWMLQLQARCVAHNIWDKINPKSTTQPLREPKDIRIPVFANYQAAAGIGEPERLSELSSSGQKAFKEDLEYYRMSMEQYKSDRHRYEKEQSSFQHIMTLIQSSVSPHLLRTCCLPDKTLREWIANLQLTVGVDDETEKDRARERYLAALRPMRSAAQWDTWLAEYDQAATHAETYNVPELSQLSTTTKDFLAAVNKTAPIWATNFQDNGRGAVGMSRKEMMKRFREHMMINHPLRSGKHKAAMAAYDGPYGSTLAGGEYDQELSGTPHSSKSAPSTKMKPGQTPLTTYRGRPRKQRRTGADPNTNVQAGSTKSTLKRSSEQDSFTTAGVQCQACGQHHSIRTCFYLYPETAQNGGNLMRQ
;
A
#
# COMPACT_ATOMS: atom_id res chain seq x y z
N MET A 1 10.64 -28.50 15.73
CA MET A 1 9.77 -27.46 15.16
C MET A 1 10.63 -26.24 14.87
N THR A 2 11.13 -26.12 13.65
CA THR A 2 11.88 -24.94 13.18
C THR A 2 10.88 -23.91 12.69
N THR A 3 10.67 -22.86 13.48
CA THR A 3 9.90 -21.69 13.09
C THR A 3 10.71 -20.91 12.05
N PHE A 4 10.28 -20.96 10.79
CA PHE A 4 10.75 -20.02 9.78
C PHE A 4 10.21 -18.64 10.16
N THR A 5 11.02 -17.82 10.82
CA THR A 5 10.78 -16.38 10.91
C THR A 5 11.10 -15.77 9.55
N THR A 6 10.15 -15.83 8.63
CA THR A 6 10.18 -15.02 7.42
C THR A 6 10.14 -13.56 7.89
N ARG A 7 11.25 -12.84 7.74
CA ARG A 7 11.23 -11.39 7.88
C ARG A 7 10.44 -10.85 6.70
N ASP A 8 9.13 -10.67 6.89
CA ASP A 8 8.33 -9.87 5.97
C ASP A 8 9.01 -8.50 5.86
N ALA A 9 9.54 -8.18 4.68
CA ALA A 9 10.04 -6.85 4.38
C ALA A 9 8.84 -5.89 4.49
N THR A 10 8.66 -5.32 5.68
CA THR A 10 7.56 -4.41 5.97
C THR A 10 7.88 -3.11 5.26
N VAL A 11 7.07 -2.76 4.25
CA VAL A 11 7.21 -1.49 3.54
C VAL A 11 6.94 -0.39 4.55
N THR A 12 7.85 0.58 4.64
CA THR A 12 7.67 1.74 5.52
C THR A 12 7.13 2.89 4.71
N LEU A 13 5.96 3.41 5.05
CA LEU A 13 5.35 4.56 4.39
C LEU A 13 6.12 5.84 4.74
N ARG A 14 6.88 6.35 3.77
CA ARG A 14 7.60 7.63 3.89
C ARG A 14 7.04 8.69 2.96
N ASP A 15 6.65 8.28 1.76
CA ASP A 15 6.18 9.16 0.70
C ASP A 15 5.23 8.43 -0.27
N GLN A 16 4.92 9.08 -1.39
CA GLN A 16 3.99 8.60 -2.41
C GLN A 16 4.41 7.28 -3.04
N SER A 17 5.72 7.03 -3.17
CA SER A 17 6.23 5.82 -3.82
C SER A 17 6.01 4.56 -2.97
N ASP A 18 6.00 4.72 -1.64
CA ASP A 18 5.81 3.60 -0.71
C ASP A 18 4.31 3.26 -0.50
N TYR A 19 3.39 4.17 -0.84
CA TYR A 19 1.97 4.06 -0.48
C TYR A 19 1.27 2.84 -1.05
N THR A 20 1.39 2.57 -2.36
CA THR A 20 0.68 1.44 -2.99
C THR A 20 1.11 0.10 -2.40
N GLY A 21 2.43 -0.08 -2.19
CA GLY A 21 2.98 -1.30 -1.58
C GLY A 21 2.59 -1.43 -0.11
N TRP A 22 2.67 -0.34 0.65
CA TRP A 22 2.27 -0.29 2.05
C TRP A 22 0.77 -0.58 2.23
N MET A 23 -0.08 0.03 1.39
CA MET A 23 -1.53 -0.15 1.42
C MET A 23 -1.91 -1.61 1.12
N LEU A 24 -1.26 -2.25 0.13
CA LEU A 24 -1.48 -3.66 -0.18
C LEU A 24 -1.13 -4.56 1.02
N GLN A 25 0.00 -4.30 1.69
CA GLN A 25 0.39 -5.05 2.89
C GLN A 25 -0.60 -4.86 4.05
N LEU A 26 -1.04 -3.61 4.25
CA LEU A 26 -2.05 -3.29 5.27
C LEU A 26 -3.36 -4.01 4.97
N GLN A 27 -3.87 -3.90 3.74
CA GLN A 27 -5.11 -4.54 3.32
C GLN A 27 -5.05 -6.07 3.49
N ALA A 28 -3.96 -6.71 3.06
CA ALA A 28 -3.78 -8.16 3.21
C ALA A 28 -3.89 -8.62 4.68
N ARG A 29 -3.27 -7.87 5.61
CA ARG A 29 -3.37 -8.16 7.04
C ARG A 29 -4.77 -7.90 7.58
N CYS A 30 -5.43 -6.85 7.13
CA CYS A 30 -6.78 -6.53 7.57
C CYS A 30 -7.83 -7.54 7.07
N VAL A 31 -7.63 -8.11 5.89
CA VAL A 31 -8.42 -9.23 5.37
C VAL A 31 -8.19 -10.49 6.22
N ALA A 32 -6.94 -10.81 6.59
CA ALA A 32 -6.65 -11.94 7.48
C ALA A 32 -7.34 -11.81 8.86
N HIS A 33 -7.51 -10.59 9.35
CA HIS A 33 -8.24 -10.28 10.59
C HIS A 33 -9.76 -10.09 10.41
N ASN A 34 -10.29 -10.17 9.18
CA ASN A 34 -11.69 -9.92 8.83
C ASN A 34 -12.23 -8.54 9.25
N ILE A 35 -11.40 -7.50 9.14
CA ILE A 35 -11.76 -6.12 9.54
C ILE A 35 -11.59 -5.08 8.42
N TRP A 36 -11.19 -5.50 7.21
CA TRP A 36 -10.98 -4.58 6.09
C TRP A 36 -12.20 -3.68 5.82
N ASP A 37 -13.41 -4.27 5.79
CA ASP A 37 -14.63 -3.51 5.53
C ASP A 37 -14.92 -2.44 6.58
N LYS A 38 -14.36 -2.57 7.79
CA LYS A 38 -14.56 -1.61 8.89
C LYS A 38 -13.57 -0.46 8.83
N ILE A 39 -12.34 -0.71 8.36
CA ILE A 39 -11.29 0.29 8.28
C ILE A 39 -11.18 0.97 6.91
N ASN A 40 -11.71 0.35 5.85
CA ASN A 40 -11.61 0.89 4.50
C ASN A 40 -12.24 2.30 4.46
N PRO A 41 -11.49 3.35 4.04
CA PRO A 41 -12.01 4.71 3.90
C PRO A 41 -13.26 4.82 3.04
N LYS A 42 -13.40 3.94 2.03
CA LYS A 42 -14.51 3.92 1.08
C LYS A 42 -15.73 3.13 1.58
N SER A 43 -15.62 2.43 2.72
CA SER A 43 -16.70 1.61 3.27
C SER A 43 -17.57 2.40 4.26
N THR A 44 -18.78 1.93 4.53
CA THR A 44 -19.70 2.48 5.56
C THR A 44 -19.87 1.57 6.78
N THR A 45 -19.27 0.37 6.77
CA THR A 45 -19.44 -0.63 7.85
C THR A 45 -18.89 -0.12 9.18
N GLN A 46 -19.70 -0.18 10.24
CA GLN A 46 -19.27 0.24 11.57
C GLN A 46 -18.62 -0.92 12.35
N PRO A 47 -17.66 -0.63 13.26
CA PRO A 47 -17.21 -1.57 14.27
C PRO A 47 -18.35 -2.09 15.15
N LEU A 48 -18.17 -3.27 15.73
CA LEU A 48 -19.05 -3.80 16.75
C LEU A 48 -19.07 -2.85 17.94
N ARG A 49 -20.27 -2.59 18.45
CA ARG A 49 -20.45 -1.83 19.69
C ARG A 49 -20.22 -2.75 20.88
N GLU A 50 -19.74 -2.18 21.97
CA GLU A 50 -19.62 -2.90 23.23
C GLU A 50 -20.99 -3.45 23.64
N PRO A 51 -21.12 -4.77 23.90
CA PRO A 51 -22.37 -5.35 24.35
C PRO A 51 -22.82 -4.74 25.67
N LYS A 52 -24.12 -4.44 25.78
CA LYS A 52 -24.70 -3.88 27.00
C LYS A 52 -24.75 -4.94 28.09
N ASP A 53 -24.36 -4.57 29.30
CA ASP A 53 -24.41 -5.46 30.44
C ASP A 53 -25.84 -5.92 30.75
N ILE A 54 -25.97 -7.23 30.98
CA ILE A 54 -27.23 -7.85 31.36
C ILE A 54 -27.31 -7.90 32.87
N ARG A 55 -28.40 -7.38 33.42
CA ARG A 55 -28.65 -7.39 34.87
C ARG A 55 -29.38 -8.66 35.27
N ILE A 56 -28.95 -9.24 36.39
CA ILE A 56 -29.63 -10.38 37.00
C ILE A 56 -31.00 -9.96 37.54
N PRO A 57 -32.05 -10.79 37.36
CA PRO A 57 -33.33 -10.62 38.04
C PRO A 57 -33.15 -10.48 39.56
N VAL A 58 -33.78 -9.47 40.16
CA VAL A 58 -33.71 -9.19 41.60
C VAL A 58 -35.08 -9.41 42.22
N PHE A 59 -35.16 -10.12 43.35
CA PHE A 59 -36.42 -10.48 44.00
C PHE A 59 -37.32 -9.28 44.31
N ALA A 60 -36.74 -8.13 44.69
CA ALA A 60 -37.45 -6.88 44.95
C ALA A 60 -38.29 -6.35 43.77
N ASN A 61 -38.01 -6.79 42.53
CA ASN A 61 -38.77 -6.39 41.35
C ASN A 61 -40.06 -7.21 41.13
N TYR A 62 -40.32 -8.21 41.98
CA TYR A 62 -41.43 -9.15 41.82
C TYR A 62 -42.42 -9.06 42.99
N GLN A 63 -43.64 -9.53 42.74
CA GLN A 63 -44.74 -9.45 43.71
C GLN A 63 -44.46 -10.30 44.95
N ALA A 64 -44.40 -9.66 46.12
CA ALA A 64 -44.21 -10.30 47.42
C ALA A 64 -45.45 -11.09 47.89
N ALA A 65 -45.25 -12.06 48.78
CA ALA A 65 -46.31 -12.78 49.47
C ALA A 65 -46.99 -11.90 50.55
N ALA A 66 -48.21 -12.25 50.94
CA ALA A 66 -48.97 -11.46 51.91
C ALA A 66 -48.23 -11.36 53.26
N GLY A 67 -48.01 -10.12 53.72
CA GLY A 67 -47.30 -9.84 54.97
C GLY A 67 -45.78 -9.73 54.86
N ILE A 68 -45.20 -9.90 53.67
CA ILE A 68 -43.77 -9.65 53.39
C ILE A 68 -43.63 -8.21 52.87
N GLY A 69 -42.62 -7.48 53.38
CA GLY A 69 -42.23 -6.16 52.87
C GLY A 69 -41.43 -6.27 51.58
N GLU A 70 -40.10 -6.41 51.70
CA GLU A 70 -39.20 -6.61 50.58
C GLU A 70 -38.79 -8.10 50.50
N PRO A 71 -39.13 -8.81 49.40
CA PRO A 71 -38.79 -10.21 49.26
C PRO A 71 -37.30 -10.37 48.92
N GLU A 72 -36.58 -11.17 49.72
CA GLU A 72 -35.18 -11.51 49.50
C GLU A 72 -35.00 -12.93 48.96
N ARG A 73 -36.05 -13.75 49.03
CA ARG A 73 -36.01 -15.17 48.65
C ARG A 73 -37.22 -15.56 47.83
N LEU A 74 -37.05 -16.59 46.99
CA LEU A 74 -38.11 -17.10 46.10
C LEU A 74 -39.40 -17.47 46.86
N SER A 75 -39.28 -18.02 48.07
CA SER A 75 -40.43 -18.42 48.90
C SER A 75 -41.25 -17.24 49.43
N GLU A 76 -40.67 -16.05 49.45
CA GLU A 76 -41.29 -14.81 49.94
C GLU A 76 -42.03 -14.06 48.81
N LEU A 77 -41.97 -14.57 47.58
CA LEU A 77 -42.76 -14.11 46.45
C LEU A 77 -44.13 -14.80 46.42
N SER A 78 -45.15 -14.10 45.93
CA SER A 78 -46.45 -14.68 45.60
C SER A 78 -46.30 -15.77 44.52
N SER A 79 -47.32 -16.61 44.32
CA SER A 79 -47.29 -17.62 43.25
C SER A 79 -47.11 -17.01 41.85
N SER A 80 -47.68 -15.84 41.60
CA SER A 80 -47.46 -15.05 40.38
C SER A 80 -46.02 -14.52 40.29
N GLY A 81 -45.49 -13.95 41.38
CA GLY A 81 -44.12 -13.44 41.45
C GLY A 81 -43.06 -14.54 41.26
N GLN A 82 -43.28 -15.72 41.84
CA GLN A 82 -42.42 -16.89 41.64
C GLN A 82 -42.38 -17.35 40.19
N LYS A 83 -43.52 -17.33 39.49
CA LYS A 83 -43.58 -17.69 38.07
C LYS A 83 -42.85 -16.67 37.21
N ALA A 84 -43.12 -15.38 37.39
CA ALA A 84 -42.46 -14.30 36.66
C ALA A 84 -40.94 -14.29 36.89
N PHE A 85 -40.49 -14.46 38.13
CA PHE A 85 -39.06 -14.56 38.44
C PHE A 85 -38.38 -15.74 37.72
N LYS A 86 -39.04 -16.90 37.67
CA LYS A 86 -38.49 -18.08 36.97
C LYS A 86 -38.39 -17.84 35.46
N GLU A 87 -39.42 -17.25 34.85
CA GLU A 87 -39.43 -16.90 33.42
C GLU A 87 -38.33 -15.88 33.08
N ASP A 88 -38.18 -14.83 33.88
CA ASP A 88 -37.11 -13.83 33.70
C ASP A 88 -35.73 -14.42 33.95
N LEU A 89 -35.59 -15.37 34.89
CA LEU A 89 -34.34 -16.08 35.14
C LEU A 89 -33.94 -16.96 33.94
N GLU A 90 -34.91 -17.59 33.28
CA GLU A 90 -34.69 -18.33 32.03
C GLU A 90 -34.31 -17.40 30.88
N TYR A 91 -35.02 -16.28 30.71
CA TYR A 91 -34.68 -15.25 29.74
C TYR A 91 -33.27 -14.68 29.98
N TYR A 92 -32.92 -14.41 31.24
CA TYR A 92 -31.60 -13.96 31.66
C TYR A 92 -30.51 -14.97 31.29
N ARG A 93 -30.72 -16.27 31.55
CA ARG A 93 -29.77 -17.32 31.17
C ARG A 93 -29.53 -17.35 29.66
N MET A 94 -30.60 -17.34 28.86
CA MET A 94 -30.49 -17.31 27.39
C MET A 94 -29.79 -16.05 26.89
N SER A 95 -30.16 -14.89 27.43
CA SER A 95 -29.57 -13.60 27.06
C SER A 95 -28.10 -13.52 27.48
N MET A 96 -27.72 -14.13 28.61
CA MET A 96 -26.33 -14.19 29.07
C MET A 96 -25.45 -15.02 28.13
N GLU A 97 -25.94 -16.14 27.60
CA GLU A 97 -25.21 -16.90 26.59
C GLU A 97 -25.02 -16.08 25.30
N GLN A 98 -26.04 -15.33 24.88
CA GLN A 98 -25.91 -14.40 23.76
C GLN A 98 -24.89 -13.27 24.05
N TYR A 99 -24.94 -12.67 25.24
CA TYR A 99 -23.99 -11.64 25.66
C TYR A 99 -22.55 -12.16 25.70
N LYS A 100 -22.31 -13.38 26.20
CA LYS A 100 -20.98 -14.00 26.19
C LYS A 100 -20.46 -14.15 24.75
N SER A 101 -21.31 -14.60 23.84
CA SER A 101 -20.97 -14.72 22.41
C SER A 101 -20.67 -13.35 21.78
N ASP A 102 -21.53 -12.36 22.03
CA ASP A 102 -21.36 -11.00 21.51
C ASP A 102 -20.12 -10.31 22.05
N ARG A 103 -19.85 -10.49 23.35
CA ARG A 103 -18.65 -9.96 24.03
C ARG A 103 -17.39 -10.61 23.50
N HIS A 104 -17.40 -11.92 23.29
CA HIS A 104 -16.28 -12.62 22.68
C HIS A 104 -15.98 -12.10 21.26
N ARG A 105 -17.01 -11.90 20.43
CA ARG A 105 -16.85 -11.32 19.08
C ARG A 105 -16.30 -9.90 19.13
N TYR A 106 -16.84 -9.07 20.03
CA TYR A 106 -16.37 -7.70 20.24
C TYR A 106 -14.90 -7.66 20.67
N GLU A 107 -14.50 -8.43 21.68
CA GLU A 107 -13.12 -8.48 22.17
C GLU A 107 -12.14 -8.97 21.12
N LYS A 108 -12.52 -9.99 20.33
CA LYS A 108 -11.73 -10.47 19.19
C LYS A 108 -11.51 -9.37 18.16
N GLU A 109 -12.56 -8.61 17.85
CA GLU A 109 -12.47 -7.49 16.91
C GLU A 109 -11.61 -6.34 17.45
N GLN A 110 -11.75 -5.98 18.72
CA GLN A 110 -10.90 -4.99 19.37
C GLN A 110 -9.42 -5.40 19.33
N SER A 111 -9.13 -6.68 19.61
CA SER A 111 -7.78 -7.23 19.49
C SER A 111 -7.25 -7.10 18.06
N SER A 112 -8.05 -7.41 17.04
CA SER A 112 -7.68 -7.21 15.63
C SER A 112 -7.38 -5.73 15.33
N PHE A 113 -8.18 -4.79 15.81
CA PHE A 113 -7.90 -3.36 15.64
C PHE A 113 -6.59 -2.94 16.31
N GLN A 114 -6.28 -3.43 17.50
CA GLN A 114 -5.01 -3.14 18.18
C GLN A 114 -3.79 -3.68 17.41
N HIS A 115 -3.90 -4.87 16.81
CA HIS A 115 -2.85 -5.42 15.95
C HIS A 115 -2.60 -4.52 14.73
N ILE A 116 -3.67 -4.06 14.07
CA ILE A 116 -3.55 -3.16 12.92
C ILE A 116 -3.03 -1.78 13.33
N MET A 117 -3.45 -1.26 14.49
CA MET A 117 -2.92 -0.01 15.03
C MET A 117 -1.41 -0.09 15.26
N THR A 118 -0.94 -1.17 15.89
CA THR A 118 0.49 -1.42 16.13
C THR A 118 1.27 -1.55 14.81
N LEU A 119 0.67 -2.18 13.80
CA LEU A 119 1.25 -2.25 12.46
C LEU A 119 1.41 -0.85 11.84
N ILE A 120 0.36 -0.04 11.82
CA ILE A 120 0.44 1.31 11.23
C ILE A 120 1.50 2.13 11.96
N GLN A 121 1.53 2.08 13.30
CA GLN A 121 2.53 2.76 14.11
C GLN A 121 3.98 2.31 13.86
N SER A 122 4.20 1.06 13.46
CA SER A 122 5.54 0.53 13.17
C SER A 122 5.95 0.63 11.70
N SER A 123 4.99 0.85 10.79
CA SER A 123 5.19 0.87 9.34
C SER A 123 5.00 2.23 8.69
N VAL A 124 4.68 3.27 9.46
CA VAL A 124 4.55 4.65 8.96
C VAL A 124 5.65 5.52 9.56
N SER A 125 6.22 6.40 8.74
CA SER A 125 7.29 7.29 9.18
C SER A 125 6.83 8.24 10.31
N PRO A 126 7.72 8.64 11.23
CA PRO A 126 7.33 9.40 12.42
C PRO A 126 6.61 10.73 12.15
N HIS A 127 6.97 11.41 11.05
CA HIS A 127 6.36 12.69 10.69
C HIS A 127 4.89 12.52 10.28
N LEU A 128 4.57 11.48 9.50
CA LEU A 128 3.21 11.14 9.10
C LEU A 128 2.37 10.64 10.29
N LEU A 129 2.96 9.85 11.19
CA LEU A 129 2.27 9.41 12.41
C LEU A 129 1.80 10.60 13.25
N ARG A 130 2.66 11.61 13.44
CA ARG A 130 2.35 12.79 14.26
C ARG A 130 1.23 13.65 13.66
N THR A 131 1.08 13.68 12.34
CA THR A 131 0.10 14.54 11.66
C THR A 131 -1.19 13.81 11.29
N CYS A 132 -1.12 12.52 10.94
CA CYS A 132 -2.22 11.77 10.34
C CYS A 132 -2.88 10.77 11.32
N CYS A 133 -2.12 10.25 12.29
CA CYS A 133 -2.54 9.16 13.18
C CYS A 133 -2.81 9.66 14.62
N LEU A 134 -3.81 10.53 14.76
CA LEU A 134 -4.16 11.12 16.06
C LEU A 134 -4.98 10.14 16.92
N PRO A 135 -4.77 10.08 18.26
CA PRO A 135 -5.42 9.09 19.13
C PRO A 135 -6.96 9.17 19.20
N ASP A 136 -7.52 10.35 18.91
CA ASP A 136 -8.96 10.61 18.88
C ASP A 136 -9.63 10.16 17.58
N LYS A 137 -8.84 9.83 16.56
CA LYS A 137 -9.33 9.42 15.25
C LYS A 137 -9.36 7.89 15.11
N THR A 138 -10.31 7.42 14.32
CA THR A 138 -10.45 6.02 13.94
C THR A 138 -9.35 5.59 12.96
N LEU A 139 -9.06 4.27 12.89
CA LEU A 139 -8.11 3.72 11.91
C LEU A 139 -8.51 4.05 10.46
N ARG A 140 -9.81 4.15 10.18
CA ARG A 140 -10.32 4.58 8.88
C ARG A 140 -9.86 6.00 8.54
N GLU A 141 -10.01 6.92 9.48
CA GLU A 141 -9.58 8.30 9.33
C GLU A 141 -8.05 8.41 9.26
N TRP A 142 -7.31 7.57 9.98
CA TRP A 142 -5.86 7.50 9.84
C TRP A 142 -5.46 7.16 8.41
N ILE A 143 -6.05 6.12 7.83
CA ILE A 143 -5.77 5.68 6.46
C ILE A 143 -6.14 6.79 5.45
N ALA A 144 -7.31 7.40 5.60
CA ALA A 144 -7.75 8.51 4.74
C ALA A 144 -6.79 9.70 4.82
N ASN A 145 -6.36 10.10 6.02
CA ASN A 145 -5.42 11.22 6.20
C ASN A 145 -4.03 10.89 5.63
N LEU A 146 -3.56 9.65 5.78
CA LEU A 146 -2.31 9.20 5.18
C LEU A 146 -2.38 9.27 3.66
N GLN A 147 -3.46 8.78 3.06
CA GLN A 147 -3.69 8.86 1.61
C GLN A 147 -3.63 10.31 1.11
N LEU A 148 -4.36 11.21 1.77
CA LEU A 148 -4.42 12.62 1.41
C LEU A 148 -3.07 13.32 1.56
N THR A 149 -2.37 13.06 2.66
CA THR A 149 -1.08 13.72 2.97
C THR A 149 0.02 13.28 2.01
N VAL A 150 0.01 12.00 1.65
CA VAL A 150 0.98 11.42 0.73
C VAL A 150 0.65 11.80 -0.73
N GLY A 151 -0.55 12.32 -1.00
CA GLY A 151 -0.95 12.84 -2.30
C GLY A 151 -1.21 11.74 -3.33
N VAL A 152 -1.69 10.58 -2.89
CA VAL A 152 -2.07 9.50 -3.81
C VAL A 152 -3.53 9.65 -4.22
N ASP A 153 -3.71 10.11 -5.45
CA ASP A 153 -4.99 10.08 -6.15
C ASP A 153 -5.00 8.95 -7.19
N ASP A 154 -6.13 8.24 -7.27
CA ASP A 154 -6.28 7.03 -8.10
C ASP A 154 -6.04 7.36 -9.59
N GLU A 155 -6.44 8.54 -10.07
CA GLU A 155 -6.19 8.99 -11.45
C GLU A 155 -4.72 9.37 -11.67
N THR A 156 -4.08 10.08 -10.72
CA THR A 156 -2.65 10.42 -10.85
C THR A 156 -1.75 9.19 -10.93
N GLU A 157 -2.08 8.13 -10.19
CA GLU A 157 -1.29 6.90 -10.20
C GLU A 157 -1.56 6.07 -11.45
N LYS A 158 -2.79 6.12 -11.99
CA LYS A 158 -3.12 5.55 -13.30
C LYS A 158 -2.37 6.25 -14.43
N ASP A 159 -2.29 7.57 -14.42
CA ASP A 159 -1.50 8.34 -15.39
C ASP A 159 -0.01 7.99 -15.30
N ARG A 160 0.53 7.90 -14.09
CA ARG A 160 1.91 7.44 -13.86
C ARG A 160 2.15 6.01 -14.35
N ALA A 161 1.21 5.11 -14.10
CA ALA A 161 1.28 3.72 -14.58
C ALA A 161 1.27 3.67 -16.12
N ARG A 162 0.43 4.49 -16.76
CA ARG A 162 0.38 4.64 -18.21
C ARG A 162 1.68 5.19 -18.78
N GLU A 163 2.23 6.27 -18.20
CA GLU A 163 3.51 6.84 -18.61
C GLU A 163 4.66 5.83 -18.50
N ARG A 164 4.69 5.05 -17.41
CA ARG A 164 5.70 4.01 -17.19
C ARG A 164 5.56 2.88 -18.21
N TYR A 165 4.34 2.47 -18.54
CA TYR A 165 4.07 1.48 -19.59
C TYR A 165 4.55 1.96 -20.97
N LEU A 166 4.18 3.18 -21.36
CA LEU A 166 4.63 3.79 -22.62
C LEU A 166 6.15 3.97 -22.68
N ALA A 167 6.77 4.30 -21.54
CA ALA A 167 8.23 4.39 -21.44
C ALA A 167 8.91 3.03 -21.62
N ALA A 168 8.31 1.94 -21.11
CA ALA A 168 8.81 0.58 -21.27
C ALA A 168 8.62 0.02 -22.69
N LEU A 169 7.63 0.52 -23.43
CA LEU A 169 7.41 0.22 -24.86
C LEU A 169 8.43 0.88 -25.81
N ARG A 170 9.37 1.69 -25.29
CA ARG A 170 10.43 2.25 -26.12
C ARG A 170 11.20 1.11 -26.81
N PRO A 171 11.51 1.25 -28.12
CA PRO A 171 12.14 0.17 -28.88
C PRO A 171 13.40 -0.36 -28.21
N MET A 172 13.48 -1.68 -28.10
CA MET A 172 14.63 -2.35 -27.51
C MET A 172 15.87 -2.03 -28.35
N ARG A 173 16.92 -1.51 -27.68
CA ARG A 173 18.11 -0.97 -28.36
C ARG A 173 19.17 -2.02 -28.65
N SER A 174 19.21 -3.11 -27.86
CA SER A 174 20.26 -4.12 -27.93
C SER A 174 19.71 -5.49 -27.55
N ALA A 175 20.05 -6.50 -28.35
CA ALA A 175 19.76 -7.90 -28.04
C ALA A 175 20.46 -8.38 -26.76
N ALA A 176 21.56 -7.74 -26.33
CA ALA A 176 22.30 -8.17 -25.15
C ALA A 176 21.60 -7.85 -23.81
N GLN A 177 20.60 -6.97 -23.81
CA GLN A 177 19.85 -6.52 -22.63
C GLN A 177 18.38 -6.92 -22.69
N TRP A 178 18.06 -7.93 -23.51
CA TRP A 178 16.68 -8.33 -23.76
C TRP A 178 15.96 -8.77 -22.48
N ASP A 179 16.69 -9.35 -21.53
CA ASP A 179 16.19 -9.85 -20.24
C ASP A 179 15.75 -8.71 -19.33
N THR A 180 16.59 -7.67 -19.24
CA THR A 180 16.32 -6.47 -18.44
C THR A 180 15.15 -5.70 -19.05
N TRP A 181 15.16 -5.51 -20.38
CA TRP A 181 14.07 -4.83 -21.07
C TRP A 181 12.73 -5.58 -20.92
N LEU A 182 12.73 -6.91 -21.07
CA LEU A 182 11.51 -7.71 -20.92
C LEU A 182 10.98 -7.67 -19.48
N ALA A 183 11.87 -7.66 -18.47
CA ALA A 183 11.47 -7.52 -17.08
C ALA A 183 10.89 -6.14 -16.76
N GLU A 184 11.47 -5.06 -17.28
CA GLU A 184 10.94 -3.69 -17.16
C GLU A 184 9.55 -3.56 -17.80
N TYR A 185 9.39 -4.11 -19.01
CA TYR A 185 8.09 -4.18 -19.69
C TYR A 185 7.07 -4.99 -18.88
N ASP A 186 7.43 -6.16 -18.36
CA ASP A 186 6.49 -6.98 -17.57
C ASP A 186 6.00 -6.25 -16.33
N GLN A 187 6.94 -5.63 -15.62
CA GLN A 187 6.64 -4.87 -14.40
C GLN A 187 5.74 -3.69 -14.72
N ALA A 188 6.05 -2.93 -15.77
CA ALA A 188 5.27 -1.76 -16.16
C ALA A 188 3.87 -2.14 -16.67
N ALA A 189 3.76 -3.18 -17.50
CA ALA A 189 2.47 -3.65 -18.02
C ALA A 189 1.60 -4.25 -16.92
N THR A 190 2.18 -5.03 -16.00
CA THR A 190 1.44 -5.58 -14.84
C THR A 190 0.94 -4.45 -13.93
N HIS A 191 1.77 -3.43 -13.68
CA HIS A 191 1.35 -2.25 -12.92
C HIS A 191 0.25 -1.46 -13.65
N ALA A 192 0.33 -1.29 -14.96
CA ALA A 192 -0.71 -0.61 -15.73
C ALA A 192 -2.03 -1.42 -15.83
N GLU A 193 -1.95 -2.76 -15.81
CA GLU A 193 -3.13 -3.63 -15.68
C GLU A 193 -3.85 -3.43 -14.35
N THR A 194 -3.14 -3.25 -13.22
CA THR A 194 -3.80 -3.03 -11.91
C THR A 194 -4.62 -1.75 -11.85
N TYR A 195 -4.26 -0.73 -12.65
CA TYR A 195 -4.98 0.54 -12.76
C TYR A 195 -5.95 0.60 -13.96
N ASN A 196 -6.18 -0.52 -14.65
CA ASN A 196 -7.05 -0.61 -15.83
C ASN A 196 -6.72 0.42 -16.92
N VAL A 197 -5.43 0.58 -17.24
CA VAL A 197 -4.98 1.46 -18.31
C VAL A 197 -5.57 0.99 -19.67
N PRO A 198 -6.24 1.88 -20.44
CA PRO A 198 -6.98 1.49 -21.65
C PRO A 198 -6.16 0.76 -22.70
N GLU A 199 -4.88 1.13 -22.85
CA GLU A 199 -3.95 0.52 -23.82
C GLU A 199 -3.77 -0.98 -23.64
N LEU A 200 -3.97 -1.50 -22.42
CA LEU A 200 -3.84 -2.91 -22.08
C LEU A 200 -5.16 -3.67 -22.12
N SER A 201 -6.28 -2.98 -22.36
CA SER A 201 -7.62 -3.59 -22.39
C SER A 201 -7.80 -4.54 -23.58
N GLN A 202 -7.13 -4.27 -24.69
CA GLN A 202 -7.23 -5.06 -25.92
C GLN A 202 -5.90 -5.75 -26.20
N LEU A 203 -5.90 -7.09 -26.14
CA LEU A 203 -4.72 -7.91 -26.44
C LEU A 203 -4.15 -7.60 -27.84
N SER A 204 -4.99 -7.26 -28.80
CA SER A 204 -4.57 -6.87 -30.15
C SER A 204 -3.68 -5.62 -30.18
N THR A 205 -4.00 -4.63 -29.34
CA THR A 205 -3.27 -3.36 -29.23
C THR A 205 -1.96 -3.61 -28.50
N THR A 206 -2.00 -4.27 -27.35
CA THR A 206 -0.80 -4.68 -26.59
C THR A 206 0.17 -5.50 -27.45
N THR A 207 -0.35 -6.43 -28.26
CA THR A 207 0.47 -7.23 -29.17
C THR A 207 1.15 -6.37 -30.23
N LYS A 208 0.42 -5.43 -30.83
CA LYS A 208 0.97 -4.52 -31.85
C LYS A 208 2.09 -3.65 -31.27
N ASP A 209 1.87 -3.07 -30.09
CA ASP A 209 2.84 -2.22 -29.42
C ASP A 209 4.10 -3.00 -29.02
N PHE A 210 3.92 -4.21 -28.48
CA PHE A 210 5.03 -5.10 -28.15
C PHE A 210 5.86 -5.48 -29.38
N LEU A 211 5.19 -5.90 -30.47
CA LEU A 211 5.85 -6.23 -31.72
C LEU A 211 6.63 -5.04 -32.27
N ALA A 212 6.07 -3.84 -32.26
CA ALA A 212 6.76 -2.63 -32.68
C ALA A 212 8.03 -2.36 -31.85
N ALA A 213 7.98 -2.60 -30.54
CA ALA A 213 9.12 -2.39 -29.65
C ALA A 213 10.27 -3.39 -29.87
N VAL A 214 9.96 -4.65 -30.19
CA VAL A 214 10.99 -5.70 -30.37
C VAL A 214 11.45 -5.89 -31.82
N ASN A 215 10.69 -5.39 -32.81
CA ASN A 215 10.93 -5.63 -34.24
C ASN A 215 12.35 -5.30 -34.70
N LYS A 216 12.95 -4.23 -34.17
CA LYS A 216 14.33 -3.83 -34.53
C LYS A 216 15.38 -4.87 -34.13
N THR A 217 15.14 -5.58 -33.03
CA THR A 217 16.12 -6.51 -32.45
C THR A 217 15.83 -7.96 -32.81
N ALA A 218 14.55 -8.32 -32.95
CA ALA A 218 14.11 -9.67 -33.27
C ALA A 218 13.06 -9.66 -34.42
N PRO A 219 13.42 -9.19 -35.63
CA PRO A 219 12.48 -9.04 -36.74
C PRO A 219 11.88 -10.38 -37.18
N ILE A 220 12.71 -11.43 -37.25
CA ILE A 220 12.26 -12.79 -37.65
C ILE A 220 11.19 -13.32 -36.69
N TRP A 221 11.39 -13.13 -35.38
CA TRP A 221 10.40 -13.53 -34.39
C TRP A 221 9.13 -12.69 -34.50
N ALA A 222 9.25 -11.37 -34.66
CA ALA A 222 8.10 -10.48 -34.75
C ALA A 222 7.18 -10.85 -35.92
N THR A 223 7.75 -11.12 -37.10
CA THR A 223 6.98 -11.58 -38.28
C THR A 223 6.35 -12.95 -38.03
N ASN A 224 7.12 -13.94 -37.57
CA ASN A 224 6.58 -15.28 -37.32
C ASN A 224 5.46 -15.29 -36.27
N PHE A 225 5.61 -14.47 -35.21
CA PHE A 225 4.60 -14.33 -34.18
C PHE A 225 3.35 -13.62 -34.71
N GLN A 226 3.52 -12.61 -35.56
CA GLN A 226 2.40 -11.91 -36.19
C GLN A 226 1.56 -12.84 -37.07
N ASP A 227 2.20 -13.69 -37.86
CA ASP A 227 1.54 -14.56 -38.83
C ASP A 227 0.91 -15.79 -38.17
N ASN A 228 1.61 -16.42 -37.22
CA ASN A 228 1.22 -17.73 -36.67
C ASN A 228 0.93 -17.70 -35.16
N GLY A 229 1.53 -16.76 -34.44
CA GLY A 229 1.48 -16.69 -32.98
C GLY A 229 0.24 -15.98 -32.44
N ARG A 230 -0.14 -14.85 -33.03
CA ARG A 230 -1.17 -13.94 -32.51
C ARG A 230 -2.54 -14.60 -32.33
N GLY A 231 -2.90 -15.53 -33.22
CA GLY A 231 -4.20 -16.21 -33.23
C GLY A 231 -4.26 -17.50 -32.41
N ALA A 232 -3.19 -17.87 -31.72
CA ALA A 232 -3.16 -19.14 -30.98
C ALA A 232 -4.19 -19.15 -29.84
N VAL A 233 -4.82 -20.31 -29.62
CA VAL A 233 -5.75 -20.52 -28.51
C VAL A 233 -5.04 -20.30 -27.18
N GLY A 234 -5.65 -19.52 -26.27
CA GLY A 234 -5.06 -19.19 -24.98
C GLY A 234 -3.99 -18.08 -25.04
N MET A 235 -3.86 -17.37 -26.16
CA MET A 235 -2.93 -16.24 -26.26
C MET A 235 -3.28 -15.15 -25.25
N SER A 236 -2.28 -14.76 -24.46
CA SER A 236 -2.32 -13.68 -23.49
C SER A 236 -1.02 -12.89 -23.54
N ARG A 237 -0.98 -11.70 -22.93
CA ARG A 237 0.27 -10.93 -22.80
C ARG A 237 1.38 -11.78 -22.18
N LYS A 238 1.06 -12.53 -21.11
CA LYS A 238 2.02 -13.40 -20.41
C LYS A 238 2.55 -14.52 -21.29
N GLU A 239 1.68 -15.15 -22.09
CA GLU A 239 2.08 -16.20 -23.03
C GLU A 239 2.93 -15.65 -24.20
N MET A 240 2.57 -14.49 -24.75
CA MET A 240 3.40 -13.80 -25.75
C MET A 240 4.81 -13.53 -25.22
N MET A 241 4.92 -13.01 -24.00
CA MET A 241 6.20 -12.73 -23.35
C MET A 241 7.02 -14.00 -23.08
N LYS A 242 6.36 -15.10 -22.70
CA LYS A 242 7.01 -16.41 -22.53
C LYS A 242 7.64 -16.88 -23.84
N ARG A 243 6.89 -16.85 -24.95
CA ARG A 243 7.39 -17.24 -26.27
C ARG A 243 8.52 -16.36 -26.78
N PHE A 244 8.46 -15.05 -26.50
CA PHE A 244 9.55 -14.14 -26.80
C PHE A 244 10.81 -14.48 -26.00
N ARG A 245 10.66 -14.72 -24.69
CA ARG A 245 11.76 -15.13 -23.80
C ARG A 245 12.45 -16.41 -24.30
N GLU A 246 11.68 -17.43 -24.67
CA GLU A 246 12.19 -18.68 -25.22
C GLU A 246 13.01 -18.45 -26.50
N HIS A 247 12.48 -17.66 -27.44
CA HIS A 247 13.19 -17.30 -28.67
C HIS A 247 14.49 -16.54 -28.38
N MET A 248 14.45 -15.54 -27.50
CA MET A 248 15.63 -14.75 -27.16
C MET A 248 16.67 -15.59 -26.42
N MET A 249 16.28 -16.60 -25.65
CA MET A 249 17.24 -17.48 -24.99
C MET A 249 17.99 -18.39 -25.95
N ILE A 250 17.32 -18.85 -27.02
CA ILE A 250 17.95 -19.67 -28.06
C ILE A 250 18.91 -18.83 -28.92
N ASN A 251 18.49 -17.64 -29.34
CA ASN A 251 19.23 -16.83 -30.32
C ASN A 251 20.18 -15.80 -29.68
N HIS A 252 19.95 -15.42 -28.43
CA HIS A 252 20.75 -14.46 -27.66
C HIS A 252 20.95 -14.96 -26.21
N PRO A 253 21.64 -16.09 -26.02
CA PRO A 253 21.86 -16.66 -24.70
C PRO A 253 22.61 -15.69 -23.79
N LEU A 254 22.11 -15.52 -22.57
CA LEU A 254 22.74 -14.68 -21.56
C LEU A 254 24.04 -15.35 -21.09
N ARG A 255 25.14 -14.61 -21.01
CA ARG A 255 26.41 -15.15 -20.52
C ARG A 255 26.28 -15.49 -19.03
N SER A 256 26.38 -16.77 -18.70
CA SER A 256 26.40 -17.27 -17.32
C SER A 256 27.50 -16.57 -16.52
N GLY A 257 27.14 -15.95 -15.40
CA GLY A 257 28.08 -15.32 -14.47
C GLY A 257 27.69 -13.93 -13.96
N LYS A 258 26.66 -13.29 -14.54
CA LYS A 258 26.07 -12.07 -13.98
C LYS A 258 24.55 -12.21 -14.05
N HIS A 259 23.88 -11.82 -12.96
CA HIS A 259 22.46 -11.46 -12.86
C HIS A 259 21.53 -12.38 -12.05
N LYS A 260 21.03 -11.75 -10.98
CA LYS A 260 20.02 -12.15 -10.00
C LYS A 260 18.57 -11.86 -10.44
N ALA A 261 18.35 -11.40 -11.68
CA ALA A 261 17.04 -10.89 -12.11
C ALA A 261 16.00 -12.00 -12.33
N ALA A 262 16.43 -13.24 -12.59
CA ALA A 262 15.54 -14.36 -12.95
C ALA A 262 14.85 -15.04 -11.74
N MET A 263 15.25 -14.75 -10.50
CA MET A 263 14.69 -15.39 -9.29
C MET A 263 13.79 -14.48 -8.46
N ALA A 264 13.58 -13.22 -8.84
CA ALA A 264 12.78 -12.28 -8.04
C ALA A 264 11.31 -12.17 -8.46
N ALA A 265 10.91 -12.81 -9.57
CA ALA A 265 9.58 -12.61 -10.18
C ALA A 265 8.54 -13.67 -9.83
N TYR A 266 8.86 -14.67 -9.00
CA TYR A 266 7.95 -15.78 -8.74
C TYR A 266 8.08 -16.39 -7.33
N ASP A 267 7.87 -15.57 -6.29
CA ASP A 267 7.51 -16.09 -4.96
C ASP A 267 6.10 -15.57 -4.61
N GLY A 268 5.09 -16.22 -5.20
CA GLY A 268 3.70 -16.14 -4.77
C GLY A 268 3.31 -17.45 -4.05
N PRO A 269 2.46 -17.42 -3.00
CA PRO A 269 2.33 -18.51 -2.02
C PRO A 269 1.57 -19.77 -2.48
N TYR A 270 1.46 -20.04 -3.78
CA TYR A 270 0.70 -21.18 -4.32
C TYR A 270 1.45 -21.94 -5.44
N GLY A 271 2.78 -22.08 -5.33
CA GLY A 271 3.59 -22.94 -6.19
C GLY A 271 3.67 -24.37 -5.67
N SER A 272 2.67 -25.20 -6.00
CA SER A 272 2.63 -26.63 -5.71
C SER A 272 3.78 -27.37 -6.41
N THR A 273 4.73 -27.94 -5.66
CA THR A 273 5.72 -28.89 -6.20
C THR A 273 5.12 -30.30 -6.18
N LEU A 274 4.59 -30.71 -7.33
CA LEU A 274 4.34 -32.12 -7.68
C LEU A 274 4.98 -32.40 -9.04
N ALA A 275 5.40 -33.66 -9.20
CA ALA A 275 6.15 -34.29 -10.30
C ALA A 275 7.67 -34.27 -10.07
N GLY A 276 8.34 -35.36 -9.67
CA GLY A 276 8.03 -36.77 -9.91
C GLY A 276 8.55 -37.17 -11.29
N GLY A 277 9.68 -37.86 -11.30
CA GLY A 277 10.34 -38.37 -12.51
C GLY A 277 11.43 -39.38 -12.13
N GLU A 278 11.01 -40.60 -11.81
CA GLU A 278 11.74 -41.84 -12.14
C GLU A 278 11.78 -41.96 -13.68
N TYR A 279 12.67 -42.64 -14.39
CA TYR A 279 13.66 -43.69 -14.14
C TYR A 279 14.61 -43.68 -15.35
N ASP A 280 15.87 -44.09 -15.18
CA ASP A 280 16.54 -45.00 -16.12
C ASP A 280 17.65 -45.71 -15.34
N GLN A 281 17.60 -47.04 -15.40
CA GLN A 281 18.39 -47.98 -14.61
C GLN A 281 19.05 -48.95 -15.57
N GLU A 282 20.38 -49.06 -15.53
CA GLU A 282 21.23 -50.26 -15.73
C GLU A 282 22.69 -49.85 -15.43
N LEU A 283 23.63 -50.60 -14.84
CA LEU A 283 23.68 -51.79 -13.98
C LEU A 283 25.15 -51.91 -13.50
N SER A 284 25.35 -52.59 -12.37
CA SER A 284 26.57 -53.27 -11.89
C SER A 284 27.69 -52.47 -11.16
N GLY A 285 28.04 -52.97 -9.95
CA GLY A 285 29.38 -52.80 -9.35
C GLY A 285 29.47 -52.23 -7.93
N THR A 286 29.16 -53.02 -6.89
CA THR A 286 29.76 -52.88 -5.54
C THR A 286 31.17 -53.53 -5.51
N PRO A 287 32.02 -53.45 -4.45
CA PRO A 287 32.00 -52.65 -3.22
C PRO A 287 33.37 -51.99 -2.89
N HIS A 288 33.43 -51.03 -1.96
CA HIS A 288 34.24 -51.12 -0.71
C HIS A 288 34.35 -49.78 0.05
N SER A 289 34.17 -49.86 1.38
CA SER A 289 35.02 -49.31 2.46
C SER A 289 35.62 -47.91 2.29
N SER A 290 35.59 -47.00 3.25
CA SER A 290 35.52 -47.15 4.71
C SER A 290 35.58 -45.77 5.37
N LYS A 291 34.94 -45.66 6.54
CA LYS A 291 35.43 -45.02 7.77
C LYS A 291 35.98 -43.58 7.69
N SER A 292 35.30 -42.71 8.45
CA SER A 292 35.85 -41.91 9.58
C SER A 292 35.49 -40.42 9.52
N ALA A 293 34.55 -40.01 10.36
CA ALA A 293 34.69 -38.77 11.13
C ALA A 293 35.62 -39.05 12.34
N PRO A 294 36.32 -38.06 12.94
CA PRO A 294 35.69 -37.12 13.88
C PRO A 294 36.21 -35.66 13.76
N SER A 295 35.41 -34.61 13.94
CA SER A 295 35.03 -33.93 15.20
C SER A 295 36.19 -33.37 16.05
N THR A 296 36.31 -32.03 16.15
CA THR A 296 36.52 -31.20 17.38
C THR A 296 36.80 -29.72 16.99
N LYS A 297 35.95 -28.75 17.34
CA LYS A 297 35.90 -27.87 18.54
C LYS A 297 36.95 -26.72 18.63
N MET A 298 36.43 -25.49 18.50
CA MET A 298 36.57 -24.30 19.39
C MET A 298 37.84 -23.39 19.41
N LYS A 299 37.61 -22.11 18.96
CA LYS A 299 37.93 -20.77 19.56
C LYS A 299 39.43 -20.34 19.78
N PRO A 300 39.73 -19.09 20.22
CA PRO A 300 39.54 -17.78 19.54
C PRO A 300 40.80 -16.86 19.60
N GLY A 301 40.86 -15.84 18.74
CA GLY A 301 41.51 -14.54 18.98
C GLY A 301 43.05 -14.47 19.09
N GLN A 302 43.69 -13.76 18.15
CA GLN A 302 44.82 -12.86 18.41
C GLN A 302 45.14 -12.05 17.14
N THR A 303 45.20 -10.73 17.29
CA THR A 303 45.94 -9.82 16.41
C THR A 303 47.44 -10.05 16.60
N PRO A 304 48.26 -9.80 15.55
CA PRO A 304 49.15 -8.66 15.68
C PRO A 304 49.33 -7.81 14.41
N LEU A 305 49.86 -6.63 14.70
CA LEU A 305 50.23 -5.49 13.88
C LEU A 305 51.09 -5.76 12.63
N THR A 306 50.96 -4.80 11.70
CA THR A 306 51.98 -4.26 10.77
C THR A 306 52.39 -5.08 9.54
N THR A 307 52.14 -4.53 8.34
CA THR A 307 53.20 -3.94 7.50
C THR A 307 52.64 -3.21 6.27
N TYR A 308 53.29 -2.09 5.97
CA TYR A 308 53.12 -1.22 4.81
C TYR A 308 53.36 -1.91 3.46
N ARG A 309 52.64 -1.45 2.42
CA ARG A 309 53.03 -1.24 0.99
C ARG A 309 51.73 -1.08 0.19
N GLY A 310 51.46 -0.09 -0.64
CA GLY A 310 52.22 0.99 -1.27
C GLY A 310 51.43 1.34 -2.54
N ARG A 311 50.95 2.57 -2.67
CA ARG A 311 50.24 3.10 -3.85
C ARG A 311 51.28 3.81 -4.73
N PRO A 312 51.35 3.61 -6.07
CA PRO A 312 52.13 4.50 -6.90
C PRO A 312 51.29 5.72 -7.31
N ARG A 313 51.78 6.89 -6.92
CA ARG A 313 51.44 8.22 -7.45
C ARG A 313 52.50 8.58 -8.48
N LYS A 314 52.14 9.02 -9.69
CA LYS A 314 53.01 9.89 -10.50
C LYS A 314 52.61 11.35 -10.31
N GLN A 315 53.64 12.12 -10.01
CA GLN A 315 53.76 13.57 -9.77
C GLN A 315 53.62 14.35 -11.10
N ARG A 316 52.99 15.53 -11.14
CA ARG A 316 53.38 16.88 -10.63
C ARG A 316 54.34 17.58 -11.61
N ARG A 317 54.07 18.82 -12.05
CA ARG A 317 54.61 20.13 -11.56
C ARG A 317 54.29 21.16 -12.67
N THR A 318 54.16 22.48 -12.54
CA THR A 318 54.48 23.59 -11.58
C THR A 318 53.91 24.86 -12.26
N GLY A 319 53.42 25.93 -11.65
CA GLY A 319 53.94 26.86 -10.63
C GLY A 319 53.19 28.20 -10.85
N ALA A 320 52.66 28.84 -9.81
CA ALA A 320 53.19 30.03 -9.12
C ALA A 320 52.50 31.35 -9.54
N ASP A 321 51.74 31.92 -8.60
CA ASP A 321 51.16 33.29 -8.50
C ASP A 321 52.22 34.42 -8.59
N PRO A 322 51.91 35.76 -8.71
CA PRO A 322 50.77 36.47 -8.08
C PRO A 322 50.15 37.74 -8.76
N ASN A 323 48.93 38.06 -8.34
CA ASN A 323 48.33 39.38 -7.98
C ASN A 323 48.62 40.67 -8.80
N THR A 324 47.56 41.28 -9.37
CA THR A 324 47.36 42.76 -9.43
C THR A 324 45.90 43.16 -9.71
N ASN A 325 45.40 44.13 -8.95
CA ASN A 325 44.16 44.91 -9.16
C ASN A 325 44.21 45.75 -10.46
N VAL A 326 43.04 46.08 -11.04
CA VAL A 326 42.56 47.44 -11.41
C VAL A 326 41.28 47.38 -12.30
N GLN A 327 40.22 48.03 -11.79
CA GLN A 327 39.10 48.78 -12.40
C GLN A 327 38.64 48.55 -13.86
N ALA A 328 37.30 48.40 -14.07
CA ALA A 328 36.40 49.48 -14.57
C ALA A 328 35.19 48.95 -15.41
N GLY A 329 34.01 49.56 -15.20
CA GLY A 329 32.83 49.56 -16.10
C GLY A 329 31.69 48.62 -15.67
N SER A 330 30.65 49.04 -14.92
CA SER A 330 29.47 49.83 -15.33
C SER A 330 28.78 49.23 -16.58
N THR A 331 27.56 48.68 -16.52
CA THR A 331 26.27 49.41 -16.42
C THR A 331 25.13 48.50 -15.90
N LYS A 332 24.43 48.89 -14.81
CA LYS A 332 23.02 49.40 -14.74
C LYS A 332 21.91 48.43 -15.20
N SER A 333 21.15 47.85 -14.26
CA SER A 333 19.90 48.33 -13.61
C SER A 333 18.65 47.96 -14.43
N THR A 334 17.56 47.44 -13.86
CA THR A 334 16.63 48.21 -13.01
C THR A 334 15.66 47.29 -12.25
N LEU A 335 15.58 47.48 -10.94
CA LEU A 335 14.46 47.11 -10.05
C LEU A 335 13.83 48.42 -9.56
N LYS A 336 12.49 48.52 -9.54
CA LYS A 336 11.73 49.54 -8.78
C LYS A 336 10.31 48.99 -8.55
N ARG A 337 9.97 48.51 -7.34
CA ARG A 337 9.54 49.19 -6.09
C ARG A 337 8.04 49.56 -6.07
N SER A 338 7.44 49.15 -4.96
CA SER A 338 6.07 49.21 -4.43
C SER A 338 5.39 50.59 -4.35
N SER A 339 4.04 50.58 -4.29
CA SER A 339 3.23 51.46 -3.44
C SER A 339 1.75 51.01 -3.40
N GLU A 340 1.19 50.91 -2.19
CA GLU A 340 -0.25 50.97 -1.91
C GLU A 340 -0.70 52.44 -1.91
N GLN A 341 -1.89 52.73 -2.45
CA GLN A 341 -2.78 53.80 -1.99
C GLN A 341 -4.17 53.67 -2.63
N ASP A 342 -5.19 53.66 -1.78
CA ASP A 342 -6.62 53.64 -2.10
C ASP A 342 -7.10 54.93 -2.77
N SER A 343 -7.97 54.80 -3.79
CA SER A 343 -9.10 55.71 -3.99
C SER A 343 -10.13 55.15 -4.98
N PHE A 344 -11.36 55.08 -4.49
CA PHE A 344 -12.65 54.74 -5.09
C PHE A 344 -12.84 55.05 -6.58
N THR A 345 -13.21 54.02 -7.35
CA THR A 345 -14.27 54.12 -8.39
C THR A 345 -14.97 52.76 -8.56
N THR A 346 -16.28 52.82 -8.46
CA THR A 346 -17.25 51.72 -8.41
C THR A 346 -17.50 51.15 -9.80
N ALA A 347 -16.99 49.95 -10.09
CA ALA A 347 -17.57 48.96 -11.01
C ALA A 347 -16.64 47.73 -11.13
N GLY A 348 -17.13 46.54 -10.77
CA GLY A 348 -16.64 45.31 -11.41
C GLY A 348 -15.87 44.27 -10.57
N VAL A 349 -15.94 44.27 -9.24
CA VAL A 349 -15.47 43.08 -8.49
C VAL A 349 -16.65 42.15 -8.22
N GLN A 350 -16.68 41.02 -8.92
CA GLN A 350 -17.62 39.94 -8.68
C GLN A 350 -17.20 39.20 -7.40
N CYS A 351 -18.13 39.06 -6.45
CA CYS A 351 -17.89 38.38 -5.18
C CYS A 351 -17.66 36.89 -5.42
N GLN A 352 -16.50 36.36 -5.00
CA GLN A 352 -16.16 34.94 -5.17
C GLN A 352 -17.08 33.98 -4.42
N ALA A 353 -17.78 34.44 -3.39
CA ALA A 353 -18.65 33.58 -2.57
C ALA A 353 -20.06 33.39 -3.15
N CYS A 354 -20.60 34.38 -3.87
CA CYS A 354 -21.98 34.32 -4.38
C CYS A 354 -22.15 34.78 -5.84
N GLY A 355 -21.07 35.19 -6.50
CA GLY A 355 -21.07 35.60 -7.91
C GLY A 355 -21.73 36.95 -8.21
N GLN A 356 -22.12 37.73 -7.19
CA GLN A 356 -22.76 39.05 -7.36
C GLN A 356 -21.75 40.19 -7.25
N HIS A 357 -22.02 41.34 -7.89
CA HIS A 357 -21.11 42.48 -7.92
C HIS A 357 -21.20 43.34 -6.65
N HIS A 358 -20.48 42.91 -5.62
CA HIS A 358 -20.30 43.64 -4.37
C HIS A 358 -18.98 43.26 -3.70
N SER A 359 -18.54 44.05 -2.72
CA SER A 359 -17.36 43.72 -1.91
C SER A 359 -17.61 42.46 -1.07
N ILE A 360 -16.62 41.57 -0.96
CA ILE A 360 -16.75 40.33 -0.17
C ILE A 360 -17.12 40.59 1.29
N ARG A 361 -16.77 41.77 1.83
CA ARG A 361 -17.11 42.21 3.20
C ARG A 361 -18.60 42.51 3.40
N THR A 362 -19.34 42.72 2.31
CA THR A 362 -20.79 42.94 2.33
C THR A 362 -21.55 41.74 1.75
N CYS A 363 -20.90 40.58 1.61
CA CYS A 363 -21.51 39.38 1.07
C CYS A 363 -22.42 38.72 2.09
N PHE A 364 -23.73 38.73 1.81
CA PHE A 364 -24.75 38.06 2.63
C PHE A 364 -24.47 36.57 2.86
N TYR A 365 -23.87 35.87 1.89
CA TYR A 365 -23.58 34.44 1.97
C TYR A 365 -22.47 34.11 2.99
N LEU A 366 -21.56 35.06 3.25
CA LEU A 366 -20.48 34.92 4.23
C LEU A 366 -20.83 35.56 5.58
N TYR A 367 -21.65 36.62 5.56
CA TYR A 367 -21.97 37.43 6.74
C TYR A 367 -23.47 37.72 6.84
N PRO A 368 -24.32 36.71 7.10
CA PRO A 368 -25.78 36.88 7.15
C PRO A 368 -26.26 37.85 8.24
N GLU A 369 -25.46 38.09 9.27
CA GLU A 369 -25.81 39.01 10.38
C GLU A 369 -25.61 40.49 10.07
N THR A 370 -25.00 40.84 8.94
CA THR A 370 -24.75 42.25 8.55
C THR A 370 -25.98 42.93 7.92
N ALA A 371 -27.07 42.18 7.70
CA ALA A 371 -28.25 42.63 6.94
C ALA A 371 -29.39 43.16 7.83
N GLN A 372 -29.10 44.07 8.78
CA GLN A 372 -30.17 44.76 9.53
C GLN A 372 -30.38 46.24 9.21
N ASN A 373 -29.69 46.84 8.23
CA ASN A 373 -30.00 48.21 7.81
C ASN A 373 -29.75 48.44 6.32
N GLY A 374 -30.83 48.52 5.53
CA GLY A 374 -30.80 48.99 4.15
C GLY A 374 -31.77 48.24 3.23
N GLY A 375 -33.01 48.73 3.14
CA GLY A 375 -34.11 48.03 2.48
C GLY A 375 -34.14 48.08 0.94
N ASN A 376 -35.04 47.23 0.41
CA ASN A 376 -35.73 47.26 -0.87
C ASN A 376 -34.93 47.59 -2.16
N LEU A 377 -34.82 46.62 -3.07
CA LEU A 377 -35.37 46.77 -4.44
C LEU A 377 -35.39 45.43 -5.23
N MET A 378 -36.62 45.02 -5.58
CA MET A 378 -37.12 44.28 -6.76
C MET A 378 -36.52 42.91 -7.13
N ARG A 379 -37.30 41.81 -7.13
CA ARG A 379 -38.33 41.43 -8.14
C ARG A 379 -37.87 41.62 -9.60
N GLN A 380 -37.30 40.56 -10.17
CA GLN A 380 -37.84 39.84 -11.33
C GLN A 380 -37.16 38.48 -11.46
#